data_AF-A0A059B1J9-F1
#
_entry.id   AF-A0A059B1J9-F1
#
_cell.length_a   1.000
_cell.length_b   1.000
_cell.length_c   1.000
_cell.angle_alpha   90.00
_cell.angle_beta   90.00
_cell.angle_gamma   90.00
#
_symmetry.space_group_name_H-M   'P 1'
#
loop_
_entity.id
_entity.type
_entity.pdbx_description
1 polymer ?
#
loop_
_entity_poly.entity_id
_entity_poly.type
_entity_poly.pdbx_seq_one_letter_code
_entity_poly.pdbx_strand_id
1 'polypeptide(L)'
;MCWVNMVGRVQSLGGSGNQDGRKRTRPMLLRTDERDRVWTKRETTGPPAGSFSEAVMDCSTSGSSCSCCRWRSSSSSSSKISLSPSSIIPIFVLFLLVPSPFFCHARSLETAAAFRTANRTNRTNRTFRPGDELQKLKMIRARLRDINKPPIKTIQSPDGDIIDCVLSHRQPAFDHPLLKGQKPLDPPERPNGHHSTAAAAETFQLWSMSGEACPDGTVPIRRTSEADVSRASSVQSFGMKMRRHVRRDTSSTGHEHAVGYVSGDQYYGAKASISVWAPKVANQYEFSLSQLWVISGSFGDDLNTIEAGWQISPELYGDSYPRFFTYWTTDAYQATGCYNLLCSGFVQTNTRIAIGAAISPTSSYNGGQFDISLMVWKDPKHGNWWLEFGSGVLVGYWPSVLFTHLRDHASMVQFGGEIVNSRPSGFHTSTQMGSGHFAGEGFGKASYFRNLQVVDWDNNLIPLQNLRVLADHPNCYDIQGGINRVWGNYFYYGGPGRNVRCP
;
A
#
# COMPACT_ATOMS: atom_id res chain seq x y z
N MET A 1 -1.86 -14.12 -5.97
CA MET A 1 -1.73 -14.81 -4.66
C MET A 1 -0.98 -16.13 -4.84
N CYS A 2 0.04 -16.41 -4.00
CA CYS A 2 0.92 -17.57 -4.14
C CYS A 2 0.21 -18.91 -3.82
N TRP A 3 0.32 -19.88 -4.74
CA TRP A 3 -0.09 -21.27 -4.50
C TRP A 3 1.00 -22.05 -3.73
N VAL A 4 1.10 -21.81 -2.42
CA VAL A 4 2.05 -22.53 -1.56
C VAL A 4 1.53 -23.93 -1.24
N ASN A 5 1.72 -24.88 -2.16
CA ASN A 5 1.39 -26.29 -1.97
C ASN A 5 2.29 -26.95 -0.91
N MET A 6 1.97 -26.77 0.38
CA MET A 6 2.60 -27.50 1.48
C MET A 6 2.06 -28.93 1.59
N VAL A 7 2.56 -29.83 0.73
CA VAL A 7 2.45 -31.29 0.95
C VAL A 7 3.86 -31.88 0.92
N GLY A 8 4.49 -31.99 2.10
CA GLY A 8 5.77 -32.64 2.25
C GLY A 8 5.67 -34.13 1.94
N ARG A 9 6.41 -34.61 0.94
CA ARG A 9 6.60 -36.06 0.71
C ARG A 9 7.45 -36.64 1.84
N VAL A 10 6.79 -37.11 2.90
CA VAL A 10 7.41 -38.10 3.80
C VAL A 10 7.52 -39.41 3.03
N GLN A 11 8.73 -39.76 2.58
CA GLN A 11 8.99 -41.06 1.97
C GLN A 11 8.96 -42.14 3.05
N SER A 12 7.87 -42.90 3.11
CA SER A 12 7.78 -44.09 3.94
C SER A 12 8.64 -45.23 3.38
N LEU A 13 9.89 -45.31 3.80
CA LEU A 13 10.70 -46.52 3.62
C LEU A 13 10.17 -47.60 4.56
N GLY A 14 9.53 -48.62 3.97
CA GLY A 14 9.06 -49.78 4.71
C GLY A 14 10.23 -50.69 5.11
N GLY A 15 10.33 -51.02 6.40
CA GLY A 15 11.25 -52.01 6.93
C GLY A 15 10.55 -52.84 8.01
N SER A 16 10.61 -54.17 7.88
CA SER A 16 9.90 -55.10 8.77
C SER A 16 10.73 -55.41 10.04
N GLY A 17 10.04 -55.51 11.19
CA GLY A 17 10.65 -55.87 12.48
C GLY A 17 9.55 -56.29 13.47
N ASN A 18 9.66 -57.50 14.02
CA ASN A 18 8.56 -58.22 14.66
C ASN A 18 8.52 -58.05 16.21
N GLN A 19 7.39 -58.49 16.80
CA GLN A 19 7.21 -59.01 18.17
C GLN A 19 6.73 -58.14 19.37
N ASP A 20 6.19 -58.89 20.33
CA ASP A 20 5.22 -58.57 21.38
C ASP A 20 5.64 -57.62 22.52
N GLY A 21 4.64 -56.97 23.14
CA GLY A 21 4.83 -56.05 24.27
C GLY A 21 3.59 -55.80 25.14
N ARG A 22 2.75 -56.82 25.39
CA ARG A 22 1.44 -56.68 26.04
C ARG A 22 1.54 -56.33 27.55
N LYS A 23 1.16 -55.12 27.97
CA LYS A 23 0.72 -54.84 29.36
C LYS A 23 -0.26 -53.66 29.47
N ARG A 24 -1.25 -53.80 30.35
CA ARG A 24 -2.24 -52.77 30.72
C ARG A 24 -1.90 -52.19 32.09
N THR A 25 -2.12 -50.89 32.26
CA THR A 25 -2.65 -50.30 33.51
C THR A 25 -3.41 -49.01 33.17
N ARG A 26 -4.37 -48.62 34.03
CA ARG A 26 -5.21 -47.42 33.88
C ARG A 26 -4.92 -46.43 35.03
N PRO A 27 -5.38 -45.17 34.97
CA PRO A 27 -4.83 -44.07 35.77
C PRO A 27 -5.29 -44.07 37.23
N MET A 28 -4.62 -43.26 38.06
CA MET A 28 -5.03 -42.91 39.41
C MET A 28 -5.38 -41.42 39.49
N LEU A 29 -6.36 -41.06 40.32
CA LEU A 29 -6.99 -39.73 40.35
C LEU A 29 -7.41 -39.40 41.79
N LEU A 30 -6.77 -38.38 42.38
CA LEU A 30 -7.03 -37.72 43.68
C LEU A 30 -6.31 -36.35 43.57
N ARG A 31 -6.86 -35.14 43.75
CA ARG A 31 -7.99 -34.56 44.54
C ARG A 31 -7.59 -34.15 45.97
N THR A 32 -8.05 -32.94 46.37
CA THR A 32 -7.87 -32.25 47.68
C THR A 32 -6.42 -31.84 48.03
N ASP A 33 -6.15 -30.80 48.81
CA ASP A 33 -7.04 -29.99 49.69
C ASP A 33 -6.73 -28.47 49.66
N GLU A 34 -7.62 -27.65 50.24
CA GLU A 34 -7.47 -26.19 50.40
C GLU A 34 -6.76 -25.80 51.72
N ARG A 35 -6.03 -24.66 51.74
CA ARG A 35 -6.24 -23.59 52.76
C ARG A 35 -5.41 -22.32 52.59
N ASP A 36 -5.95 -21.24 53.15
CA ASP A 36 -5.47 -19.86 53.11
C ASP A 36 -4.28 -19.54 54.02
N ARG A 37 -3.56 -18.45 53.69
CA ARG A 37 -2.98 -17.53 54.68
C ARG A 37 -3.07 -16.07 54.22
N VAL A 38 -3.71 -15.23 55.02
CA VAL A 38 -3.80 -13.76 54.85
C VAL A 38 -2.98 -13.05 55.92
N TRP A 39 -1.94 -12.30 55.52
CA TRP A 39 -1.19 -11.28 56.30
C TRP A 39 -0.39 -10.42 55.30
N THR A 40 -0.31 -9.09 55.31
CA THR A 40 -1.13 -8.02 55.96
C THR A 40 -0.84 -6.68 55.24
N LYS A 41 -1.69 -5.65 55.40
CA LYS A 41 -1.32 -4.24 55.12
C LYS A 41 -0.24 -3.74 56.09
N ARG A 42 0.58 -2.76 55.66
CA ARG A 42 1.19 -1.77 56.56
C ARG A 42 1.26 -0.39 55.90
N GLU A 43 0.91 0.64 56.66
CA GLU A 43 0.89 2.05 56.26
C GLU A 43 1.91 2.82 57.10
N THR A 44 2.67 3.74 56.51
CA THR A 44 3.50 4.73 57.24
C THR A 44 3.65 6.03 56.44
N THR A 45 2.81 7.01 56.78
CA THR A 45 3.11 8.44 57.00
C THR A 45 4.46 9.04 56.53
N GLY A 46 4.40 10.18 55.82
CA GLY A 46 5.43 11.25 55.88
C GLY A 46 5.13 12.25 57.02
N PRO A 47 5.51 13.55 56.97
CA PRO A 47 6.22 14.32 55.93
C PRO A 47 7.59 14.85 56.50
N PRO A 48 8.09 16.11 56.43
CA PRO A 48 7.50 17.44 56.17
C PRO A 48 7.95 18.10 54.84
N ALA A 49 7.48 19.34 54.59
CA ALA A 49 7.75 20.13 53.38
C ALA A 49 8.94 21.10 53.53
N GLY A 50 9.48 21.54 52.38
CA GLY A 50 10.42 22.66 52.24
C GLY A 50 10.03 23.53 51.04
N SER A 51 10.21 24.85 51.14
CA SER A 51 9.54 25.83 50.27
C SER A 51 10.49 26.66 49.39
N PHE A 52 10.02 26.95 48.17
CA PHE A 52 10.33 28.14 47.34
C PHE A 52 11.79 28.62 47.18
N SER A 53 12.23 28.66 45.93
CA SER A 53 13.04 29.77 45.40
C SER A 53 12.78 29.95 43.90
N GLU A 54 12.18 31.07 43.51
CA GLU A 54 12.04 31.48 42.11
C GLU A 54 13.37 32.05 41.59
N ALA A 55 13.80 31.62 40.41
CA ALA A 55 14.97 32.16 39.75
C ALA A 55 14.57 33.37 38.88
N VAL A 56 14.48 34.56 39.50
CA VAL A 56 14.39 35.82 38.76
C VAL A 56 15.70 36.04 38.01
N MET A 57 15.62 36.21 36.68
CA MET A 57 16.77 36.48 35.83
C MET A 57 16.69 37.92 35.30
N ASP A 58 17.22 38.86 36.09
CA ASP A 58 17.28 40.27 35.73
C ASP A 58 18.44 40.58 34.77
N CYS A 59 18.28 41.62 33.96
CA CYS A 59 19.21 41.95 32.88
C CYS A 59 20.50 42.65 33.37
N SER A 60 21.67 42.07 33.06
CA SER A 60 22.97 42.76 33.14
C SER A 60 23.66 42.79 31.77
N THR A 61 23.96 43.99 31.25
CA THR A 61 24.47 44.19 29.89
C THR A 61 26.00 44.05 29.76
N SER A 62 26.45 43.11 28.94
CA SER A 62 27.74 43.16 28.24
C SER A 62 27.62 42.37 26.93
N GLY A 63 27.69 43.03 25.78
CA GLY A 63 27.29 42.42 24.50
C GLY A 63 28.42 42.20 23.50
N SER A 64 28.16 41.37 22.50
CA SER A 64 28.81 41.44 21.18
C SER A 64 27.96 40.75 20.09
N SER A 65 27.82 41.44 18.96
CA SER A 65 27.37 41.01 17.62
C SER A 65 26.34 39.87 17.44
N CYS A 66 25.09 40.24 17.15
CA CYS A 66 24.17 39.43 16.32
C CYS A 66 24.17 39.94 14.87
N SER A 67 24.08 39.03 13.88
CA SER A 67 23.94 39.37 12.46
C SER A 67 22.97 38.43 11.73
N CYS A 68 21.68 38.80 11.70
CA CYS A 68 20.65 38.14 10.87
C CYS A 68 20.23 39.07 9.73
N CYS A 69 20.72 38.81 8.50
CA CYS A 69 20.34 39.59 7.32
C CYS A 69 18.99 39.12 6.75
N ARG A 70 18.02 40.03 6.72
CA ARG A 70 16.65 39.82 6.27
C ARG A 70 16.54 40.10 4.77
N TRP A 71 16.05 39.15 3.98
CA TRP A 71 15.80 39.38 2.54
C TRP A 71 14.67 40.39 2.32
N ARG A 72 14.92 41.39 1.46
CA ARG A 72 13.87 42.19 0.81
C ARG A 72 14.32 42.63 -0.58
N SER A 73 13.37 42.73 -1.48
CA SER A 73 13.54 43.02 -2.91
C SER A 73 13.60 44.51 -3.23
N SER A 74 14.46 44.90 -4.17
CA SER A 74 14.32 46.13 -4.96
C SER A 74 14.97 45.96 -6.34
N SER A 75 14.54 46.76 -7.31
CA SER A 75 14.85 46.62 -8.73
C SER A 75 15.72 47.76 -9.26
N SER A 76 16.50 47.49 -10.33
CA SER A 76 17.00 48.45 -11.34
C SER A 76 17.69 49.74 -10.83
N SER A 77 18.92 50.06 -11.26
CA SER A 77 19.18 50.39 -12.67
C SER A 77 20.65 50.70 -13.00
N SER A 78 20.99 50.50 -14.28
CA SER A 78 21.90 51.32 -15.11
C SER A 78 23.21 51.91 -14.55
N SER A 79 24.33 51.30 -14.95
CA SER A 79 25.60 52.00 -15.22
C SER A 79 26.20 51.48 -16.53
N LYS A 80 26.58 52.38 -17.45
CA LYS A 80 27.26 52.03 -18.72
C LYS A 80 28.76 52.33 -18.62
N ILE A 81 29.61 51.37 -18.98
CA ILE A 81 30.96 51.64 -19.48
C ILE A 81 31.17 50.78 -20.73
N SER A 82 31.75 51.38 -21.76
CA SER A 82 31.99 50.78 -23.08
C SER A 82 33.48 50.69 -23.37
N LEU A 83 33.92 49.61 -24.02
CA LEU A 83 35.07 49.60 -24.93
C LEU A 83 34.90 48.42 -25.91
N SER A 84 35.63 48.44 -27.03
CA SER A 84 35.24 47.76 -28.28
C SER A 84 36.39 46.88 -28.85
N PRO A 85 36.36 46.31 -30.08
CA PRO A 85 36.57 44.86 -30.21
C PRO A 85 37.82 44.47 -31.03
N SER A 86 38.09 43.16 -31.12
CA SER A 86 38.95 42.54 -32.15
C SER A 86 38.53 41.09 -32.41
N SER A 87 38.86 40.58 -33.60
CA SER A 87 38.17 39.45 -34.25
C SER A 87 38.87 38.10 -34.14
N ILE A 88 38.11 36.99 -34.27
CA ILE A 88 38.21 35.97 -35.36
C ILE A 88 37.08 34.91 -35.20
N ILE A 89 36.79 34.16 -36.27
CA ILE A 89 35.57 33.37 -36.64
C ILE A 89 36.06 32.05 -37.31
N PRO A 90 35.30 30.96 -37.64
CA PRO A 90 33.90 30.52 -37.33
C PRO A 90 33.89 29.46 -36.17
N ILE A 91 33.04 28.43 -36.01
CA ILE A 91 31.96 27.70 -36.75
C ILE A 91 30.96 27.14 -35.70
N PHE A 92 29.74 26.62 -35.94
CA PHE A 92 29.04 26.02 -37.10
C PHE A 92 27.61 26.60 -37.28
N VAL A 93 26.97 26.34 -38.43
CA VAL A 93 25.65 26.89 -38.84
C VAL A 93 24.51 25.85 -38.70
N LEU A 94 23.27 26.33 -38.72
CA LEU A 94 22.03 25.70 -38.26
C LEU A 94 21.06 25.33 -39.41
N PHE A 95 20.06 24.49 -39.09
CA PHE A 95 18.74 24.32 -39.74
C PHE A 95 18.52 23.54 -41.06
N LEU A 96 17.63 22.53 -40.94
CA LEU A 96 16.35 22.26 -41.64
C LEU A 96 16.21 22.20 -43.18
N LEU A 97 15.50 21.12 -43.58
CA LEU A 97 14.45 21.01 -44.62
C LEU A 97 14.75 21.32 -46.10
N VAL A 98 14.50 20.32 -46.94
CA VAL A 98 14.39 20.43 -48.42
C VAL A 98 13.21 19.57 -48.91
N PRO A 99 12.35 20.05 -49.83
CA PRO A 99 11.29 19.26 -50.45
C PRO A 99 11.71 18.54 -51.75
N SER A 100 10.92 17.51 -52.09
CA SER A 100 10.84 16.71 -53.34
C SER A 100 10.78 17.55 -54.64
N PRO A 101 11.12 17.01 -55.86
CA PRO A 101 10.57 15.74 -56.41
C PRO A 101 11.46 14.89 -57.37
N PHE A 102 10.99 13.70 -57.77
CA PHE A 102 10.69 13.28 -59.17
C PHE A 102 10.34 11.76 -59.30
N PHE A 103 9.17 11.48 -59.90
CA PHE A 103 8.74 10.29 -60.68
C PHE A 103 9.32 8.87 -60.45
N CYS A 104 8.41 7.92 -60.19
CA CYS A 104 8.34 6.64 -60.93
C CYS A 104 6.88 6.18 -61.05
N HIS A 105 6.56 5.34 -62.04
CA HIS A 105 5.17 4.97 -62.37
C HIS A 105 4.98 3.45 -62.52
N ALA A 106 3.76 3.01 -62.22
CA ALA A 106 3.21 1.67 -62.15
C ALA A 106 3.90 0.50 -62.91
N ARG A 107 3.94 -0.67 -62.24
CA ARG A 107 3.50 -1.94 -62.83
C ARG A 107 2.82 -2.81 -61.78
N SER A 108 1.64 -3.34 -62.11
CA SER A 108 0.96 -4.40 -61.36
C SER A 108 1.38 -5.77 -61.89
N LEU A 109 1.32 -6.80 -61.02
CA LEU A 109 1.19 -8.18 -61.45
C LEU A 109 0.41 -8.95 -60.39
N GLU A 110 -0.68 -9.59 -60.81
CA GLU A 110 -1.46 -10.48 -59.94
C GLU A 110 -0.89 -11.90 -60.03
N THR A 111 -0.69 -12.54 -58.87
CA THR A 111 -0.71 -14.00 -58.77
C THR A 111 -1.55 -14.38 -57.55
N ALA A 112 -2.56 -15.21 -57.78
CA ALA A 112 -3.56 -15.57 -56.77
C ALA A 112 -3.32 -16.97 -56.17
N ALA A 113 -3.98 -17.21 -55.03
CA ALA A 113 -4.27 -18.53 -54.45
C ALA A 113 -3.09 -19.40 -53.97
N ALA A 114 -2.75 -19.29 -52.67
CA ALA A 114 -2.33 -20.44 -51.85
C ALA A 114 -2.37 -20.21 -50.32
N PHE A 115 -3.50 -19.80 -49.70
CA PHE A 115 -3.81 -20.18 -48.30
C PHE A 115 -5.29 -19.92 -47.92
N ARG A 116 -6.17 -20.91 -48.12
CA ARG A 116 -7.56 -20.90 -47.61
C ARG A 116 -7.76 -22.01 -46.57
N THR A 117 -7.40 -21.73 -45.31
CA THR A 117 -7.95 -22.45 -44.15
C THR A 117 -7.76 -21.65 -42.85
N ALA A 118 -8.65 -21.87 -41.89
CA ALA A 118 -8.45 -21.60 -40.46
C ALA A 118 -8.03 -20.18 -40.01
N ASN A 119 -8.61 -19.11 -40.57
CA ASN A 119 -8.56 -17.78 -39.91
C ASN A 119 -9.97 -17.25 -39.60
N ARG A 120 -10.66 -17.92 -38.67
CA ARG A 120 -11.99 -17.54 -38.16
C ARG A 120 -11.86 -16.36 -37.19
N THR A 121 -11.55 -15.18 -37.74
CA THR A 121 -11.44 -13.95 -36.96
C THR A 121 -12.77 -13.62 -36.28
N ASN A 122 -12.80 -13.65 -34.95
CA ASN A 122 -13.89 -13.06 -34.17
C ASN A 122 -13.82 -11.53 -34.29
N ARG A 123 -14.31 -10.99 -35.41
CA ARG A 123 -14.75 -9.60 -35.49
C ARG A 123 -15.87 -9.40 -34.47
N THR A 124 -15.50 -8.93 -33.28
CA THR A 124 -16.44 -8.49 -32.27
C THR A 124 -17.13 -7.24 -32.78
N ASN A 125 -18.32 -7.41 -33.36
CA ASN A 125 -19.20 -6.30 -33.68
C ASN A 125 -19.51 -5.54 -32.39
N ARG A 126 -18.81 -4.41 -32.16
CA ARG A 126 -19.21 -3.38 -31.21
C ARG A 126 -20.44 -2.66 -31.75
N THR A 127 -21.55 -3.38 -31.84
CA THR A 127 -22.85 -2.80 -32.11
C THR A 127 -23.17 -1.87 -30.95
N PHE A 128 -23.14 -0.56 -31.17
CA PHE A 128 -23.52 0.40 -30.14
C PHE A 128 -24.98 0.16 -29.77
N ARG A 129 -25.25 -0.05 -28.48
CA ARG A 129 -26.58 -0.34 -27.95
C ARG A 129 -26.97 0.79 -26.98
N PRO A 130 -27.71 1.81 -27.44
CA PRO A 130 -28.07 2.96 -26.61
C PRO A 130 -28.80 2.59 -25.32
N GLY A 131 -29.59 1.51 -25.34
CA GLY A 131 -30.29 0.99 -24.15
C GLY A 131 -29.34 0.44 -23.10
N ASP A 132 -28.45 -0.48 -23.48
CA ASP A 132 -27.47 -1.13 -22.59
C ASP A 132 -26.53 -0.09 -21.95
N GLU A 133 -26.05 0.90 -22.73
CA GLU A 133 -25.19 1.99 -22.22
C GLU A 133 -25.96 2.95 -21.29
N LEU A 134 -27.21 3.31 -21.64
CA LEU A 134 -28.07 4.12 -20.76
C LEU A 134 -28.39 3.39 -19.45
N GLN A 135 -28.54 2.06 -19.48
CA GLN A 135 -28.71 1.25 -18.28
C GLN A 135 -27.43 1.21 -17.44
N LYS A 136 -26.25 1.00 -18.05
CA LYS A 136 -24.94 1.09 -17.36
C LYS A 136 -24.78 2.46 -16.69
N LEU A 137 -25.09 3.55 -17.39
CA LEU A 137 -24.98 4.92 -16.85
C LEU A 137 -25.97 5.17 -15.69
N LYS A 138 -27.21 4.66 -15.77
CA LYS A 138 -28.17 4.70 -14.65
C LYS A 138 -27.65 3.94 -13.42
N MET A 139 -27.02 2.78 -13.62
CA MET A 139 -26.43 1.98 -12.53
C MET A 139 -25.21 2.67 -11.91
N ILE A 140 -24.32 3.27 -12.73
CA ILE A 140 -23.19 4.09 -12.25
C ILE A 140 -23.71 5.24 -11.38
N ARG A 141 -24.72 5.97 -11.85
CA ARG A 141 -25.33 7.10 -11.11
C ARG A 141 -26.04 6.68 -9.83
N ALA A 142 -26.52 5.44 -9.72
CA ALA A 142 -26.99 4.89 -8.46
C ALA A 142 -25.82 4.63 -7.52
N ARG A 143 -24.85 3.80 -7.94
CA ARG A 143 -23.67 3.42 -7.16
C ARG A 143 -22.89 4.63 -6.62
N LEU A 144 -22.77 5.70 -7.41
CA LEU A 144 -22.12 6.95 -6.98
C LEU A 144 -22.86 7.70 -5.86
N ARG A 145 -24.19 7.68 -5.84
CA ARG A 145 -24.97 8.28 -4.73
C ARG A 145 -24.84 7.48 -3.45
N ASP A 146 -24.60 6.17 -3.54
CA ASP A 146 -24.43 5.31 -2.38
C ASP A 146 -23.06 5.56 -1.72
N ILE A 147 -21.99 5.67 -2.51
CA ILE A 147 -20.60 5.76 -2.00
C ILE A 147 -20.11 7.19 -1.75
N ASN A 148 -20.44 8.17 -2.59
CA ASN A 148 -20.01 9.56 -2.38
C ASN A 148 -20.93 10.23 -1.35
N LYS A 149 -20.47 10.29 -0.10
CA LYS A 149 -21.22 10.91 1.00
C LYS A 149 -21.24 12.43 0.89
N PRO A 150 -22.31 13.12 1.34
CA PRO A 150 -22.40 14.58 1.26
C PRO A 150 -21.24 15.28 2.03
N PRO A 151 -20.40 16.08 1.36
CA PRO A 151 -19.35 16.87 2.01
C PRO A 151 -19.94 18.08 2.76
N ILE A 152 -19.20 18.59 3.74
CA ILE A 152 -19.38 19.98 4.23
C ILE A 152 -18.36 20.95 3.63
N LYS A 153 -17.27 20.42 3.06
CA LYS A 153 -16.25 21.15 2.30
C LYS A 153 -15.69 20.21 1.23
N THR A 154 -15.37 20.75 0.07
CA THR A 154 -14.65 20.06 -1.01
C THR A 154 -13.36 20.82 -1.30
N ILE A 155 -12.25 20.10 -1.46
CA ILE A 155 -10.91 20.64 -1.78
C ILE A 155 -10.51 20.12 -3.17
N GLN A 156 -9.87 20.98 -3.97
CA GLN A 156 -9.31 20.61 -5.28
C GLN A 156 -7.82 20.31 -5.14
N SER A 157 -7.41 19.11 -5.56
CA SER A 157 -6.00 18.67 -5.52
C SER A 157 -5.25 19.09 -6.81
N PRO A 158 -3.94 19.39 -6.76
CA PRO A 158 -3.16 19.77 -7.94
C PRO A 158 -3.06 18.71 -9.05
N ASP A 159 -3.34 17.44 -8.75
CA ASP A 159 -3.42 16.32 -9.70
C ASP A 159 -4.83 16.12 -10.31
N GLY A 160 -5.81 16.93 -9.89
CA GLY A 160 -7.21 16.81 -10.31
C GLY A 160 -8.08 15.91 -9.44
N ASP A 161 -7.55 15.31 -8.36
CA ASP A 161 -8.41 14.66 -7.35
C ASP A 161 -9.33 15.68 -6.68
N ILE A 162 -10.57 15.25 -6.39
CA ILE A 162 -11.52 16.01 -5.58
C ILE A 162 -11.60 15.33 -4.21
N ILE A 163 -11.24 16.07 -3.15
CA ILE A 163 -11.26 15.58 -1.77
C ILE A 163 -12.47 16.16 -1.04
N ASP A 164 -13.36 15.29 -0.58
CA ASP A 164 -14.58 15.63 0.15
C ASP A 164 -14.39 15.46 1.66
N CYS A 165 -14.52 16.55 2.40
CA CYS A 165 -14.53 16.56 3.86
C CYS A 165 -15.92 16.17 4.36
N VAL A 166 -16.09 14.88 4.68
CA VAL A 166 -17.36 14.30 5.12
C VAL A 166 -17.40 14.26 6.65
N LEU A 167 -18.54 14.62 7.26
CA LEU A 167 -18.72 14.51 8.72
C LEU A 167 -18.38 13.09 9.20
N SER A 168 -17.56 12.97 10.24
CA SER A 168 -16.95 11.68 10.64
C SER A 168 -17.98 10.59 10.93
N HIS A 169 -19.14 10.94 11.50
CA HIS A 169 -20.27 10.05 11.78
C HIS A 169 -21.15 9.70 10.56
N ARG A 170 -20.81 10.19 9.36
CA ARG A 170 -21.53 9.96 8.08
C ARG A 170 -20.69 9.29 7.00
N GLN A 171 -19.45 8.90 7.33
CA GLN A 171 -18.55 8.21 6.41
C GLN A 171 -19.08 6.81 6.02
N PRO A 172 -18.60 6.21 4.90
CA PRO A 172 -19.08 4.91 4.40
C PRO A 172 -19.02 3.76 5.40
N ALA A 173 -18.13 3.81 6.41
CA ALA A 173 -18.04 2.80 7.47
C ALA A 173 -19.40 2.48 8.12
N PHE A 174 -20.22 3.51 8.37
CA PHE A 174 -21.47 3.40 9.12
C PHE A 174 -22.69 3.01 8.27
N ASP A 175 -22.50 2.73 6.98
CA ASP A 175 -23.49 1.99 6.18
C ASP A 175 -23.51 0.49 6.56
N HIS A 176 -22.42 -0.04 7.15
CA HIS A 176 -22.33 -1.45 7.51
C HIS A 176 -23.37 -1.80 8.60
N PRO A 177 -24.19 -2.86 8.45
CA PRO A 177 -25.25 -3.17 9.41
C PRO A 177 -24.79 -3.30 10.86
N LEU A 178 -23.59 -3.85 11.10
CA LEU A 178 -23.02 -4.03 12.44
C LEU A 178 -22.37 -2.77 13.03
N LEU A 179 -22.15 -1.72 12.22
CA LEU A 179 -21.48 -0.47 12.64
C LEU A 179 -22.44 0.72 12.67
N LYS A 180 -23.62 0.60 12.05
CA LYS A 180 -24.61 1.67 11.90
C LYS A 180 -25.00 2.29 13.24
N GLY A 181 -24.89 3.62 13.33
CA GLY A 181 -25.21 4.39 14.55
C GLY A 181 -24.08 4.49 15.57
N GLN A 182 -22.96 3.80 15.37
CA GLN A 182 -21.73 4.01 16.16
C GLN A 182 -21.06 5.35 15.80
N LYS A 183 -20.08 5.74 16.61
CA LYS A 183 -19.15 6.85 16.34
C LYS A 183 -17.73 6.29 16.25
N PRO A 184 -16.78 7.01 15.60
CA PRO A 184 -15.36 6.66 15.70
C PRO A 184 -14.91 6.61 17.16
N LEU A 185 -14.08 5.61 17.50
CA LEU A 185 -13.46 5.48 18.82
C LEU A 185 -12.36 6.52 19.06
N ASP A 186 -12.08 6.77 20.34
CA ASP A 186 -10.89 7.50 20.78
C ASP A 186 -9.60 6.77 20.34
N PRO A 187 -8.46 7.48 20.24
CA PRO A 187 -7.16 6.89 19.96
C PRO A 187 -6.81 5.67 20.84
N PRO A 188 -6.22 4.61 20.28
CA PRO A 188 -5.79 3.44 21.03
C PRO A 188 -4.47 3.69 21.75
N GLU A 189 -4.09 2.75 22.61
CA GLU A 189 -2.72 2.62 23.08
C GLU A 189 -1.81 2.12 21.93
N ARG A 190 -0.59 2.66 21.85
CA ARG A 190 0.42 2.24 20.87
C ARG A 190 1.26 1.09 21.42
N PRO A 191 1.89 0.28 20.56
CA PRO A 191 2.81 -0.76 21.02
C PRO A 191 4.02 -0.20 21.78
N ASN A 192 4.48 -0.90 22.81
CA ASN A 192 5.71 -0.59 23.54
C ASN A 192 6.91 -0.56 22.57
N GLY A 193 7.82 0.40 22.76
CA GLY A 193 8.93 0.65 21.82
C GLY A 193 8.53 1.42 20.55
N HIS A 194 7.25 1.76 20.35
CA HIS A 194 6.87 2.73 19.33
C HIS A 194 7.28 4.15 19.76
N HIS A 195 8.43 4.63 19.27
CA HIS A 195 8.82 6.03 19.37
C HIS A 195 8.25 6.83 18.20
N SER A 196 7.12 7.51 18.41
CA SER A 196 6.60 8.51 17.47
C SER A 196 7.42 9.79 17.58
N THR A 197 8.27 10.07 16.60
CA THR A 197 9.01 11.33 16.54
C THR A 197 8.07 12.49 16.26
N ALA A 198 7.99 13.45 17.19
CA ALA A 198 7.26 14.71 17.01
C ALA A 198 7.96 15.69 16.04
N ALA A 199 8.65 15.14 15.03
CA ALA A 199 9.12 15.88 13.87
C ALA A 199 7.91 16.30 13.01
N ALA A 200 8.12 17.30 12.14
CA ALA A 200 7.06 17.93 11.37
C ALA A 200 6.15 16.91 10.65
N ALA A 201 4.86 17.24 10.53
CA ALA A 201 3.92 16.42 9.78
C ALA A 201 4.30 16.42 8.30
N GLU A 202 5.03 15.40 7.86
CA GLU A 202 5.46 15.26 6.47
C GLU A 202 4.24 15.04 5.57
N THR A 203 4.01 16.01 4.68
CA THR A 203 2.82 16.09 3.83
C THR A 203 2.97 15.18 2.62
N PHE A 204 2.84 13.87 2.82
CA PHE A 204 3.05 12.84 1.80
C PHE A 204 2.00 12.78 0.68
N GLN A 205 1.02 13.69 0.60
CA GLN A 205 -0.05 13.63 -0.40
C GLN A 205 -0.21 14.95 -1.17
N LEU A 206 -0.50 14.86 -2.48
CA LEU A 206 -0.58 16.04 -3.36
C LEU A 206 -1.68 17.02 -2.96
N TRP A 207 -2.84 16.53 -2.51
CA TRP A 207 -4.00 17.39 -2.22
C TRP A 207 -3.74 18.42 -1.12
N SER A 208 -2.91 18.08 -0.13
CA SER A 208 -2.54 18.97 0.97
C SER A 208 -1.43 19.97 0.62
N MET A 209 -0.85 19.89 -0.60
CA MET A 209 -0.04 20.98 -1.18
C MET A 209 -0.88 22.20 -1.59
N SER A 210 -2.22 22.08 -1.64
CA SER A 210 -3.14 23.22 -1.82
C SER A 210 -3.08 24.25 -0.68
N GLY A 211 -2.53 23.88 0.49
CA GLY A 211 -2.65 24.64 1.72
C GLY A 211 -4.01 24.51 2.41
N GLU A 212 -4.96 23.78 1.82
CA GLU A 212 -6.26 23.51 2.42
C GLU A 212 -6.25 22.27 3.33
N ALA A 213 -6.96 22.36 4.45
CA ALA A 213 -7.28 21.24 5.32
C ALA A 213 -8.79 20.99 5.39
N CYS A 214 -9.17 19.77 5.81
CA CYS A 214 -10.55 19.46 6.19
C CYS A 214 -10.84 19.90 7.63
N PRO A 215 -12.05 20.41 7.95
CA PRO A 215 -12.40 20.86 9.30
C PRO A 215 -12.42 19.73 10.33
N ASP A 216 -12.20 20.06 11.61
CA ASP A 216 -12.32 19.10 12.70
C ASP A 216 -13.71 18.46 12.76
N GLY A 217 -13.75 17.17 13.17
CA GLY A 217 -14.98 16.36 13.10
C GLY A 217 -15.34 15.88 11.69
N THR A 218 -14.49 16.08 10.68
CA THR A 218 -14.64 15.48 9.34
C THR A 218 -13.50 14.49 9.01
N VAL A 219 -13.67 13.76 7.91
CA VAL A 219 -12.66 12.90 7.30
C VAL A 219 -12.55 13.23 5.80
N PRO A 220 -11.35 13.39 5.22
CA PRO A 220 -11.16 13.55 3.78
C PRO A 220 -11.37 12.22 3.06
N ILE A 221 -12.26 12.22 2.06
CA ILE A 221 -12.55 11.09 1.19
C ILE A 221 -12.32 11.51 -0.26
N ARG A 222 -11.52 10.75 -1.01
CA ARG A 222 -11.35 10.98 -2.46
C ARG A 222 -12.68 10.66 -3.18
N ARG A 223 -13.30 11.66 -3.82
CA ARG A 223 -14.57 11.50 -4.54
C ARG A 223 -14.40 10.51 -5.70
N THR A 224 -15.32 9.55 -5.83
CA THR A 224 -15.36 8.65 -6.98
C THR A 224 -16.09 9.30 -8.16
N SER A 225 -15.55 9.20 -9.37
CA SER A 225 -16.12 9.79 -10.59
C SER A 225 -16.97 8.79 -11.41
N GLU A 226 -17.78 9.28 -12.36
CA GLU A 226 -18.43 8.40 -13.36
C GLU A 226 -17.40 7.62 -14.19
N ALA A 227 -16.25 8.24 -14.49
CA ALA A 227 -15.14 7.58 -15.18
C ALA A 227 -14.61 6.37 -14.38
N ASP A 228 -14.43 6.51 -13.06
CA ASP A 228 -13.89 5.45 -12.21
C ASP A 228 -14.74 4.19 -12.22
N VAL A 229 -16.05 4.34 -12.01
CA VAL A 229 -16.98 3.20 -12.02
C VAL A 229 -17.17 2.65 -13.44
N SER A 230 -16.96 3.46 -14.49
CA SER A 230 -17.10 3.03 -15.89
C SER A 230 -15.97 2.12 -16.38
N ARG A 231 -14.74 2.29 -15.86
CA ARG A 231 -13.55 1.50 -16.22
C ARG A 231 -13.65 0.07 -15.70
N ALA A 232 -14.26 -0.10 -14.53
CA ALA A 232 -14.39 -1.39 -13.88
C ALA A 232 -15.28 -2.37 -14.67
N SER A 233 -14.91 -3.66 -14.59
CA SER A 233 -15.63 -4.77 -15.23
C SER A 233 -17.09 -4.95 -14.77
N SER A 234 -17.45 -4.48 -13.56
CA SER A 234 -18.81 -4.52 -13.02
C SER A 234 -19.05 -3.34 -12.07
N VAL A 235 -20.23 -2.72 -12.17
CA VAL A 235 -20.64 -1.58 -11.34
C VAL A 235 -20.95 -2.04 -9.91
N GLN A 236 -21.59 -3.21 -9.76
CA GLN A 236 -21.99 -3.77 -8.47
C GLN A 236 -20.78 -4.18 -7.63
N SER A 237 -19.69 -4.65 -8.25
CA SER A 237 -18.46 -5.04 -7.55
C SER A 237 -17.38 -3.94 -7.53
N PHE A 238 -17.71 -2.70 -7.92
CA PHE A 238 -16.75 -1.60 -7.85
C PHE A 238 -16.31 -1.39 -6.39
N GLY A 239 -15.01 -1.58 -6.14
CA GLY A 239 -14.40 -1.59 -4.81
C GLY A 239 -13.94 -2.98 -4.31
N MET A 240 -14.36 -4.09 -4.94
CA MET A 240 -13.99 -5.46 -4.52
C MET A 240 -12.96 -6.09 -5.48
N LYS A 241 -12.02 -6.90 -4.96
CA LYS A 241 -11.12 -7.71 -5.80
C LYS A 241 -11.90 -8.87 -6.42
N MET A 242 -12.13 -8.82 -7.73
CA MET A 242 -12.78 -9.90 -8.49
C MET A 242 -11.85 -11.09 -8.73
N ARG A 243 -12.18 -12.28 -8.20
CA ARG A 243 -11.56 -13.56 -8.62
C ARG A 243 -11.85 -13.81 -10.12
N ARG A 244 -10.92 -13.45 -11.02
CA ARG A 244 -10.98 -13.84 -12.44
C ARG A 244 -10.86 -15.37 -12.52
N HIS A 245 -11.83 -16.05 -13.13
CA HIS A 245 -11.75 -17.49 -13.42
C HIS A 245 -10.73 -17.75 -14.56
N VAL A 246 -9.44 -17.71 -14.22
CA VAL A 246 -8.35 -18.17 -15.10
C VAL A 246 -8.52 -19.67 -15.33
N ARG A 247 -8.28 -20.13 -16.58
CA ARG A 247 -8.36 -21.56 -16.91
C ARG A 247 -7.30 -22.34 -16.14
N ARG A 248 -7.67 -23.55 -15.70
CA ARG A 248 -6.93 -24.39 -14.74
C ARG A 248 -5.58 -24.96 -15.26
N ASP A 249 -5.18 -24.60 -16.48
CA ASP A 249 -4.03 -25.17 -17.20
C ASP A 249 -2.73 -24.35 -17.09
N THR A 250 -2.77 -23.15 -16.48
CA THR A 250 -1.56 -22.35 -16.22
C THR A 250 -1.40 -22.05 -14.74
N SER A 251 -0.22 -22.34 -14.19
CA SER A 251 0.07 -22.33 -12.75
C SER A 251 0.26 -20.94 -12.11
N SER A 252 -0.07 -19.85 -12.80
CA SER A 252 -0.10 -18.51 -12.21
C SER A 252 -1.53 -17.99 -12.12
N THR A 253 -1.84 -17.25 -11.05
CA THR A 253 -3.16 -16.63 -10.84
C THR A 253 -3.40 -15.41 -11.73
N GLY A 254 -2.48 -15.11 -12.66
CA GLY A 254 -2.34 -13.81 -13.31
C GLY A 254 -1.66 -12.75 -12.42
N HIS A 255 -1.23 -13.12 -11.22
CA HIS A 255 -0.55 -12.25 -10.25
C HIS A 255 0.81 -12.85 -9.87
N GLU A 256 1.83 -12.01 -9.73
CA GLU A 256 3.21 -12.41 -9.42
C GLU A 256 3.80 -11.49 -8.33
N HIS A 257 4.59 -12.06 -7.41
CA HIS A 257 4.96 -11.40 -6.16
C HIS A 257 6.48 -11.51 -5.89
N ALA A 258 7.01 -10.53 -5.19
CA ALA A 258 8.35 -10.57 -4.57
C ALA A 258 8.22 -10.04 -3.13
N VAL A 259 8.23 -10.96 -2.16
CA VAL A 259 7.76 -10.73 -0.79
C VAL A 259 8.71 -11.28 0.28
N GLY A 260 8.89 -10.50 1.34
CA GLY A 260 9.42 -10.93 2.62
C GLY A 260 8.28 -11.30 3.59
N TYR A 261 8.41 -12.38 4.35
CA TYR A 261 7.36 -12.84 5.27
C TYR A 261 7.87 -13.46 6.57
N VAL A 262 7.00 -13.47 7.58
CA VAL A 262 7.09 -14.30 8.80
C VAL A 262 5.77 -15.05 9.00
N SER A 263 5.83 -16.26 9.54
CA SER A 263 4.69 -17.17 9.65
C SER A 263 4.93 -18.27 10.68
N GLY A 264 3.92 -18.61 11.46
CA GLY A 264 3.93 -19.73 12.42
C GLY A 264 3.79 -19.32 13.88
N ASP A 265 3.98 -18.04 14.20
CA ASP A 265 3.69 -17.45 15.51
C ASP A 265 2.34 -16.72 15.49
N GLN A 266 1.96 -16.13 16.63
CA GLN A 266 0.80 -15.24 16.74
C GLN A 266 1.25 -13.78 16.64
N TYR A 267 0.88 -13.10 15.57
CA TYR A 267 1.22 -11.69 15.34
C TYR A 267 0.00 -10.79 15.61
N TYR A 268 0.23 -9.73 16.38
CA TYR A 268 -0.78 -8.72 16.73
C TYR A 268 -0.57 -7.42 15.96
N GLY A 269 0.38 -7.39 15.03
CA GLY A 269 0.63 -6.24 14.17
C GLY A 269 1.91 -6.35 13.35
N ALA A 270 2.10 -5.38 12.47
CA ALA A 270 3.21 -5.25 11.54
C ALA A 270 3.56 -3.77 11.34
N LYS A 271 4.86 -3.45 11.23
CA LYS A 271 5.36 -2.12 10.88
C LYS A 271 6.46 -2.23 9.83
N ALA A 272 6.47 -1.28 8.89
CA ALA A 272 7.51 -1.15 7.89
C ALA A 272 7.65 0.31 7.41
N SER A 273 8.82 0.65 6.87
CA SER A 273 9.01 1.83 6.00
C SER A 273 9.18 1.36 4.55
N ILE A 274 8.34 1.86 3.65
CA ILE A 274 8.13 1.35 2.28
C ILE A 274 8.51 2.42 1.25
N SER A 275 9.54 2.19 0.43
CA SER A 275 9.94 3.18 -0.58
C SER A 275 8.87 3.36 -1.65
N VAL A 276 8.54 4.61 -1.96
CA VAL A 276 7.51 4.99 -2.94
C VAL A 276 8.17 5.26 -4.29
N TRP A 277 7.67 4.62 -5.33
CA TRP A 277 8.17 4.73 -6.71
C TRP A 277 7.01 4.92 -7.69
N ALA A 278 7.33 5.30 -8.93
CA ALA A 278 6.34 5.40 -10.02
C ALA A 278 6.61 4.37 -11.15
N PRO A 279 6.48 3.05 -10.89
CA PRO A 279 6.68 2.02 -11.91
C PRO A 279 5.68 2.11 -13.06
N LYS A 280 6.13 1.79 -14.27
CA LYS A 280 5.27 1.72 -15.45
C LYS A 280 4.50 0.40 -15.47
N VAL A 281 3.17 0.48 -15.55
CA VAL A 281 2.30 -0.66 -15.85
C VAL A 281 2.07 -0.77 -17.37
N ALA A 282 1.98 -1.98 -17.91
CA ALA A 282 1.97 -2.23 -19.35
C ALA A 282 0.63 -1.91 -20.03
N ASN A 283 -0.49 -2.00 -19.30
CA ASN A 283 -1.81 -1.65 -19.79
C ASN A 283 -2.77 -1.31 -18.63
N GLN A 284 -3.95 -0.75 -18.96
CA GLN A 284 -4.88 -0.24 -17.95
C GLN A 284 -5.49 -1.29 -17.00
N TYR A 285 -5.46 -2.58 -17.35
CA TYR A 285 -6.01 -3.69 -16.56
C TYR A 285 -4.97 -4.44 -15.74
N GLU A 286 -3.76 -3.88 -15.63
CA GLU A 286 -2.69 -4.35 -14.75
C GLU A 286 -2.37 -3.29 -13.70
N PHE A 287 -1.83 -3.74 -12.57
CA PHE A 287 -1.33 -2.88 -11.50
C PHE A 287 0.08 -3.29 -11.09
N SER A 288 0.77 -2.37 -10.42
CA SER A 288 1.91 -2.67 -9.55
C SER A 288 1.64 -2.06 -8.18
N LEU A 289 1.85 -2.83 -7.12
CA LEU A 289 1.69 -2.37 -5.75
C LEU A 289 2.90 -2.70 -4.88
N SER A 290 2.97 -2.04 -3.73
CA SER A 290 3.90 -2.31 -2.64
C SER A 290 3.18 -2.14 -1.32
N GLN A 291 3.12 -3.19 -0.50
CA GLN A 291 2.30 -3.17 0.72
C GLN A 291 2.80 -4.09 1.84
N LEU A 292 2.19 -3.92 3.00
CA LEU A 292 2.16 -4.92 4.07
C LEU A 292 0.83 -5.69 4.01
N TRP A 293 0.88 -6.98 4.35
CA TRP A 293 -0.28 -7.84 4.57
C TRP A 293 -0.25 -8.37 6.01
N VAL A 294 -1.38 -8.28 6.70
CA VAL A 294 -1.66 -8.98 7.96
C VAL A 294 -2.69 -10.07 7.66
N ILE A 295 -2.35 -11.34 7.89
CA ILE A 295 -3.07 -12.50 7.34
C ILE A 295 -3.43 -13.52 8.43
N SER A 296 -4.64 -14.09 8.35
CA SER A 296 -5.07 -15.22 9.18
C SER A 296 -6.08 -16.10 8.43
N GLY A 297 -6.30 -17.34 8.87
CA GLY A 297 -7.12 -18.34 8.12
C GLY A 297 -6.40 -18.98 6.93
N SER A 298 -7.16 -19.63 6.04
CA SER A 298 -6.65 -20.52 4.98
C SER A 298 -6.90 -19.96 3.58
N PHE A 299 -5.87 -19.98 2.72
CA PHE A 299 -5.87 -19.37 1.37
C PHE A 299 -6.93 -19.91 0.38
N GLY A 300 -7.52 -21.08 0.64
CA GLY A 300 -8.60 -21.63 -0.18
C GLY A 300 -9.95 -20.93 0.08
N ASP A 301 -10.36 -20.94 1.35
CA ASP A 301 -11.76 -20.89 1.75
C ASP A 301 -12.12 -19.68 2.64
N ASP A 302 -11.33 -19.39 3.66
CA ASP A 302 -11.69 -18.50 4.79
C ASP A 302 -10.64 -17.44 5.15
N LEU A 303 -9.64 -17.23 4.28
CA LEU A 303 -8.56 -16.26 4.46
C LEU A 303 -9.09 -14.86 4.80
N ASN A 304 -8.66 -14.36 5.95
CA ASN A 304 -8.81 -12.98 6.39
C ASN A 304 -7.53 -12.21 6.05
N THR A 305 -7.65 -11.05 5.39
CA THR A 305 -6.51 -10.14 5.20
C THR A 305 -6.85 -8.70 5.55
N ILE A 306 -5.83 -7.99 6.02
CA ILE A 306 -5.74 -6.54 6.04
C ILE A 306 -4.49 -6.16 5.23
N GLU A 307 -4.64 -5.18 4.36
CA GLU A 307 -3.65 -4.77 3.36
C GLU A 307 -3.50 -3.24 3.38
N ALA A 308 -2.27 -2.73 3.42
CA ALA A 308 -1.99 -1.29 3.41
C ALA A 308 -0.66 -0.97 2.71
N GLY A 309 -0.66 -0.01 1.79
CA GLY A 309 0.51 0.28 0.97
C GLY A 309 0.30 1.40 -0.07
N TRP A 310 1.11 1.40 -1.12
CA TRP A 310 0.91 2.23 -2.31
C TRP A 310 0.73 1.36 -3.56
N GLN A 311 -0.11 1.80 -4.50
CA GLN A 311 -0.30 1.11 -5.77
C GLN A 311 -0.46 2.07 -6.94
N ILE A 312 -0.06 1.63 -8.12
CA ILE A 312 -0.45 2.19 -9.42
C ILE A 312 -1.46 1.22 -10.04
N SER A 313 -2.69 1.69 -10.22
CA SER A 313 -3.80 0.91 -10.77
C SER A 313 -4.70 1.81 -11.65
N PRO A 314 -4.45 1.86 -12.97
CA PRO A 314 -5.24 2.69 -13.87
C PRO A 314 -6.70 2.24 -13.99
N GLU A 315 -7.01 0.94 -13.82
CA GLU A 315 -8.41 0.46 -13.74
C GLU A 315 -9.13 1.15 -12.57
N LEU A 316 -8.50 1.22 -11.39
CA LEU A 316 -9.11 1.80 -10.19
C LEU A 316 -9.12 3.33 -10.18
N TYR A 317 -8.02 3.98 -10.58
CA TYR A 317 -7.84 5.44 -10.41
C TYR A 317 -7.84 6.27 -11.70
N GLY A 318 -7.50 5.66 -12.85
CA GLY A 318 -7.50 6.33 -14.16
C GLY A 318 -6.19 7.05 -14.53
N ASP A 319 -5.19 6.98 -13.67
CA ASP A 319 -3.87 7.59 -13.83
C ASP A 319 -2.73 6.60 -13.50
N SER A 320 -1.50 7.11 -13.47
CA SER A 320 -0.29 6.37 -13.12
C SER A 320 0.44 6.94 -11.88
N TYR A 321 -0.28 7.62 -10.97
CA TYR A 321 0.31 8.09 -9.72
C TYR A 321 0.33 6.96 -8.68
N PRO A 322 1.42 6.80 -7.90
CA PRO A 322 1.42 5.90 -6.75
C PRO A 322 0.47 6.47 -5.69
N ARG A 323 -0.66 5.78 -5.49
CA ARG A 323 -1.73 6.23 -4.60
C ARG A 323 -1.74 5.40 -3.32
N PHE A 324 -1.87 6.05 -2.18
CA PHE A 324 -1.99 5.36 -0.89
C PHE A 324 -3.30 4.57 -0.89
N PHE A 325 -3.25 3.30 -0.52
CA PHE A 325 -4.43 2.45 -0.55
C PHE A 325 -4.48 1.50 0.64
N THR A 326 -5.70 1.01 0.88
CA THR A 326 -5.95 -0.11 1.77
C THR A 326 -6.82 -1.15 1.06
N TYR A 327 -6.71 -2.41 1.48
CA TYR A 327 -7.68 -3.45 1.17
C TYR A 327 -7.94 -4.30 2.43
N TRP A 328 -9.06 -5.02 2.46
CA TRP A 328 -9.32 -6.08 3.44
C TRP A 328 -10.32 -7.09 2.87
N THR A 329 -10.33 -8.33 3.36
CA THR A 329 -11.33 -9.38 3.05
C THR A 329 -11.42 -10.39 4.21
N THR A 330 -12.50 -11.16 4.28
CA THR A 330 -12.75 -12.18 5.33
C THR A 330 -13.14 -13.55 4.78
N ASP A 331 -13.15 -13.73 3.46
CA ASP A 331 -13.57 -14.96 2.77
C ASP A 331 -12.66 -15.34 1.59
N ALA A 332 -11.36 -15.05 1.69
CA ALA A 332 -10.38 -15.29 0.63
C ALA A 332 -10.74 -14.62 -0.72
N TYR A 333 -11.24 -13.37 -0.68
CA TYR A 333 -11.58 -12.58 -1.87
C TYR A 333 -12.71 -13.20 -2.73
N GLN A 334 -13.73 -13.79 -2.09
CA GLN A 334 -14.83 -14.45 -2.81
C GLN A 334 -16.03 -13.52 -3.01
N ALA A 335 -16.63 -13.06 -1.91
CA ALA A 335 -17.77 -12.15 -1.87
C ALA A 335 -17.55 -10.97 -0.90
N THR A 336 -16.54 -11.03 -0.03
CA THR A 336 -16.21 -9.95 0.92
C THR A 336 -14.95 -9.17 0.54
N GLY A 337 -14.93 -7.92 0.98
CA GLY A 337 -13.74 -7.08 1.02
C GLY A 337 -13.90 -5.74 0.34
N CYS A 338 -12.96 -4.84 0.56
CA CYS A 338 -13.06 -3.48 0.04
C CYS A 338 -11.72 -2.78 -0.14
N TYR A 339 -11.53 -2.13 -1.29
CA TYR A 339 -10.53 -1.09 -1.51
C TYR A 339 -10.96 0.23 -0.85
N ASN A 340 -10.06 0.81 -0.07
CA ASN A 340 -10.18 2.17 0.47
C ASN A 340 -11.52 2.37 1.21
N LEU A 341 -12.30 3.37 0.81
CA LEU A 341 -13.64 3.69 1.34
C LEU A 341 -14.77 3.46 0.32
N LEU A 342 -14.55 2.62 -0.70
CA LEU A 342 -15.53 2.36 -1.79
C LEU A 342 -16.72 1.49 -1.35
N CYS A 343 -16.69 1.05 -0.11
CA CYS A 343 -17.63 0.16 0.58
C CYS A 343 -17.41 0.34 2.09
N SER A 344 -18.37 -0.10 2.90
CA SER A 344 -18.32 0.03 4.35
C SER A 344 -17.36 -0.97 5.00
N GLY A 345 -16.59 -0.55 6.01
CA GLY A 345 -15.83 -1.46 6.88
C GLY A 345 -14.68 -0.79 7.65
N PHE A 346 -13.94 0.11 7.00
CA PHE A 346 -12.89 0.88 7.66
C PHE A 346 -13.45 2.19 8.22
N VAL A 347 -13.21 2.47 9.52
CA VAL A 347 -13.58 3.72 10.19
C VAL A 347 -12.38 4.66 10.21
N GLN A 348 -12.37 5.67 9.33
CA GLN A 348 -11.38 6.74 9.33
C GLN A 348 -11.63 7.72 10.50
N THR A 349 -10.57 8.20 11.13
CA THR A 349 -10.64 8.99 12.38
C THR A 349 -10.01 10.39 12.28
N ASN A 350 -9.39 10.73 11.16
CA ASN A 350 -8.51 11.89 11.03
C ASN A 350 -8.82 12.78 9.82
N THR A 351 -8.38 14.04 9.89
CA THR A 351 -8.56 15.10 8.88
C THR A 351 -7.42 15.22 7.85
N ARG A 352 -6.33 14.43 7.97
CA ARG A 352 -5.02 14.67 7.30
C ARG A 352 -4.63 13.69 6.20
N ILE A 353 -5.18 12.46 6.19
CA ILE A 353 -4.85 11.43 5.20
C ILE A 353 -6.11 11.02 4.44
N ALA A 354 -6.10 11.20 3.12
CA ALA A 354 -7.17 10.75 2.22
C ALA A 354 -6.78 9.41 1.57
N ILE A 355 -7.47 8.32 1.93
CA ILE A 355 -7.19 7.00 1.34
C ILE A 355 -7.61 7.00 -0.14
N GLY A 356 -6.70 6.57 -1.01
CA GLY A 356 -6.83 6.60 -2.47
C GLY A 356 -6.16 7.81 -3.14
N ALA A 357 -5.76 8.85 -2.41
CA ALA A 357 -5.10 10.03 -3.00
C ALA A 357 -3.61 9.79 -3.31
N ALA A 358 -3.07 10.54 -4.29
CA ALA A 358 -1.70 10.39 -4.78
C ALA A 358 -0.64 10.75 -3.74
N ILE A 359 0.44 9.97 -3.71
CA ILE A 359 1.60 10.18 -2.84
C ILE A 359 2.65 11.02 -3.56
N SER A 360 3.25 11.97 -2.85
CA SER A 360 4.35 12.81 -3.34
C SER A 360 5.23 13.28 -2.17
N PRO A 361 6.55 13.44 -2.34
CA PRO A 361 7.34 13.11 -3.54
C PRO A 361 7.52 11.58 -3.74
N THR A 362 8.10 11.20 -4.89
CA THR A 362 8.40 9.81 -5.26
C THR A 362 9.90 9.61 -5.49
N SER A 363 10.39 8.40 -5.23
CA SER A 363 11.80 8.04 -5.39
C SER A 363 12.23 8.00 -6.86
N SER A 364 13.51 8.28 -7.12
CA SER A 364 14.09 8.30 -8.46
C SER A 364 15.47 7.63 -8.51
N TYR A 365 15.82 7.03 -9.66
CA TYR A 365 17.06 6.26 -9.84
C TYR A 365 18.30 7.16 -9.72
N ASN A 366 19.22 6.82 -8.81
CA ASN A 366 20.35 7.65 -8.36
C ASN A 366 19.94 9.06 -7.85
N GLY A 367 18.67 9.27 -7.50
CA GLY A 367 18.12 10.54 -7.04
C GLY A 367 17.56 10.45 -5.63
N GLY A 368 16.66 11.39 -5.29
CA GLY A 368 15.97 11.41 -4.00
C GLY A 368 15.24 10.08 -3.74
N GLN A 369 15.27 9.63 -2.48
CA GLN A 369 14.63 8.41 -2.00
C GLN A 369 13.63 8.80 -0.92
N PHE A 370 12.39 8.33 -1.05
CA PHE A 370 11.28 8.69 -0.17
C PHE A 370 10.47 7.44 0.17
N ASP A 371 10.21 7.22 1.45
CA ASP A 371 9.43 6.11 1.96
C ASP A 371 8.32 6.53 2.92
N ILE A 372 7.22 5.78 2.91
CA ILE A 372 6.12 5.93 3.86
C ILE A 372 6.29 4.93 5.00
N SER A 373 6.15 5.39 6.24
CA SER A 373 6.02 4.52 7.41
C SER A 373 4.57 4.07 7.53
N LEU A 374 4.31 2.77 7.63
CA LEU A 374 3.00 2.20 7.92
C LEU A 374 3.07 1.26 9.12
N MET A 375 2.07 1.32 9.98
CA MET A 375 1.86 0.36 11.07
C MET A 375 0.40 -0.09 11.10
N VAL A 376 0.18 -1.41 11.14
CA VAL A 376 -1.14 -2.01 11.41
C VAL A 376 -1.01 -2.88 12.65
N TRP A 377 -1.83 -2.66 13.67
CA TRP A 377 -1.81 -3.45 14.90
C TRP A 377 -3.19 -3.57 15.53
N LYS A 378 -3.35 -4.60 16.34
CA LYS A 378 -4.56 -4.89 17.11
C LYS A 378 -4.49 -4.15 18.44
N ASP A 379 -5.42 -3.21 18.66
CA ASP A 379 -5.58 -2.51 19.92
C ASP A 379 -5.97 -3.51 21.05
N PRO A 380 -5.16 -3.66 22.12
CA PRO A 380 -5.47 -4.59 23.20
C PRO A 380 -6.79 -4.31 23.93
N LYS A 381 -7.26 -3.06 23.94
CA LYS A 381 -8.42 -2.63 24.72
C LYS A 381 -9.76 -2.95 24.05
N HIS A 382 -9.87 -2.78 22.73
CA HIS A 382 -11.11 -3.03 21.98
C HIS A 382 -10.97 -4.13 20.90
N GLY A 383 -9.77 -4.69 20.72
CA GLY A 383 -9.45 -5.74 19.75
C GLY A 383 -9.44 -5.30 18.27
N ASN A 384 -9.65 -4.02 17.99
CA ASN A 384 -9.76 -3.48 16.62
C ASN A 384 -8.39 -3.30 15.97
N TRP A 385 -8.31 -3.50 14.65
CA TRP A 385 -7.06 -3.29 13.92
C TRP A 385 -6.93 -1.83 13.50
N TRP A 386 -6.00 -1.10 14.12
CA TRP A 386 -5.70 0.28 13.79
C TRP A 386 -4.64 0.39 12.71
N LEU A 387 -4.76 1.44 11.89
CA LEU A 387 -3.82 1.82 10.84
C LEU A 387 -3.21 3.17 11.19
N GLU A 388 -1.88 3.24 11.16
CA GLU A 388 -1.11 4.47 11.31
C GLU A 388 -0.21 4.70 10.09
N PHE A 389 -0.07 5.97 9.73
CA PHE A 389 0.70 6.46 8.60
C PHE A 389 1.74 7.50 9.06
N GLY A 390 2.94 7.44 8.47
CA GLY A 390 4.03 8.38 8.75
C GLY A 390 4.55 8.31 10.20
N SER A 391 4.77 9.47 10.80
CA SER A 391 5.34 9.70 12.15
C SER A 391 4.30 9.73 13.28
N GLY A 392 3.19 8.98 13.15
CA GLY A 392 2.17 8.88 14.20
C GLY A 392 0.75 9.29 13.79
N VAL A 393 0.44 9.42 12.49
CA VAL A 393 -0.90 9.81 12.04
C VAL A 393 -1.81 8.60 12.02
N LEU A 394 -2.60 8.42 13.08
CA LEU A 394 -3.69 7.44 13.12
C LEU A 394 -4.66 7.71 11.97
N VAL A 395 -4.75 6.79 11.02
CA VAL A 395 -5.65 6.92 9.86
C VAL A 395 -7.08 6.56 10.28
N GLY A 396 -7.21 5.44 10.98
CA GLY A 396 -8.49 4.83 11.35
C GLY A 396 -8.32 3.37 11.76
N TYR A 397 -9.40 2.60 11.77
CA TYR A 397 -9.39 1.17 12.15
C TYR A 397 -10.40 0.30 11.39
N TRP A 398 -10.10 -0.99 11.29
CA TRP A 398 -11.08 -2.04 10.96
C TRP A 398 -11.63 -2.66 12.25
N PRO A 399 -12.95 -2.62 12.49
CA PRO A 399 -13.57 -3.25 13.65
C PRO A 399 -13.38 -4.78 13.68
N SER A 400 -13.00 -5.32 14.83
CA SER A 400 -12.74 -6.76 15.05
C SER A 400 -13.92 -7.67 14.68
N VAL A 401 -15.14 -7.17 14.85
CA VAL A 401 -16.40 -7.85 14.54
C VAL A 401 -16.56 -8.23 13.07
N LEU A 402 -15.86 -7.55 12.15
CA LEU A 402 -15.88 -7.89 10.72
C LEU A 402 -15.21 -9.22 10.44
N PHE A 403 -14.15 -9.55 11.19
CA PHE A 403 -13.25 -10.67 10.94
C PHE A 403 -13.74 -11.96 11.61
N THR A 404 -13.33 -13.10 11.04
CA THR A 404 -13.40 -14.42 11.68
C THR A 404 -12.07 -14.72 12.36
N HIS A 405 -11.00 -14.96 11.59
CA HIS A 405 -9.69 -15.34 12.11
C HIS A 405 -8.87 -14.15 12.64
N LEU A 406 -8.87 -13.03 11.92
CA LEU A 406 -8.22 -11.80 12.40
C LEU A 406 -8.93 -11.17 13.62
N ARG A 407 -10.06 -11.72 14.07
CA ARG A 407 -10.66 -11.35 15.36
C ARG A 407 -9.74 -11.67 16.53
N ASP A 408 -8.94 -12.72 16.41
CA ASP A 408 -8.06 -13.21 17.47
C ASP A 408 -6.61 -12.74 17.26
N HIS A 409 -5.98 -13.16 16.16
CA HIS A 409 -4.60 -12.80 15.80
C HIS A 409 -4.31 -13.09 14.32
N ALA A 410 -3.17 -12.61 13.82
CA ALA A 410 -2.62 -13.00 12.52
C ALA A 410 -1.65 -14.18 12.67
N SER A 411 -1.68 -15.13 11.74
CA SER A 411 -0.77 -16.29 11.70
C SER A 411 0.40 -16.09 10.71
N MET A 412 0.31 -15.04 9.88
CA MET A 412 1.33 -14.66 8.91
C MET A 412 1.32 -13.15 8.69
N VAL A 413 2.51 -12.57 8.52
CA VAL A 413 2.70 -11.19 8.05
C VAL A 413 3.58 -11.23 6.81
N GLN A 414 3.19 -10.49 5.76
CA GLN A 414 3.97 -10.33 4.54
C GLN A 414 4.25 -8.85 4.24
N PHE A 415 5.30 -8.60 3.47
CA PHE A 415 5.75 -7.30 3.01
C PHE A 415 6.32 -7.47 1.60
N GLY A 416 6.13 -6.51 0.69
CA GLY A 416 6.75 -6.57 -0.65
C GLY A 416 5.84 -6.11 -1.78
N GLY A 417 6.19 -6.56 -2.99
CA GLY A 417 5.51 -6.17 -4.23
C GLY A 417 4.62 -7.26 -4.82
N GLU A 418 3.58 -6.83 -5.51
CA GLU A 418 2.68 -7.66 -6.33
C GLU A 418 2.39 -6.91 -7.65
N ILE A 419 2.36 -7.66 -8.76
CA ILE A 419 1.96 -7.17 -10.08
C ILE A 419 0.93 -8.10 -10.71
N VAL A 420 0.17 -7.59 -11.68
CA VAL A 420 -0.66 -8.41 -12.57
C VAL A 420 0.06 -8.66 -13.89
N ASN A 421 0.13 -9.93 -14.30
CA ASN A 421 0.68 -10.37 -15.57
C ASN A 421 -0.43 -10.95 -16.45
N SER A 422 -1.10 -10.09 -17.23
CA SER A 422 -2.26 -10.48 -18.05
C SER A 422 -1.91 -11.16 -19.38
N ARG A 423 -0.61 -11.17 -19.76
CA ARG A 423 -0.05 -11.80 -20.98
C ARG A 423 -0.89 -11.59 -22.26
N PRO A 424 -1.34 -10.35 -22.57
CA PRO A 424 -2.33 -10.11 -23.64
C PRO A 424 -1.80 -10.44 -25.04
N SER A 425 -0.48 -10.45 -25.20
CA SER A 425 0.24 -10.83 -26.43
C SER A 425 0.97 -12.16 -26.31
N GLY A 426 0.60 -13.03 -25.35
CA GLY A 426 1.23 -14.33 -25.08
C GLY A 426 2.56 -14.27 -24.31
N PHE A 427 3.33 -13.19 -24.47
CA PHE A 427 4.57 -12.93 -23.72
C PHE A 427 4.34 -12.45 -22.29
N HIS A 428 5.40 -12.41 -21.48
CA HIS A 428 5.37 -11.78 -20.17
C HIS A 428 5.02 -10.28 -20.24
N THR A 429 4.32 -9.74 -19.24
CA THR A 429 4.08 -8.30 -19.11
C THR A 429 5.38 -7.50 -18.91
N SER A 430 5.42 -6.29 -19.47
CA SER A 430 6.42 -5.26 -19.16
C SER A 430 6.01 -4.36 -17.98
N THR A 431 5.02 -4.77 -17.18
CA THR A 431 4.69 -4.09 -15.92
C THR A 431 5.88 -4.22 -14.95
N GLN A 432 6.39 -3.09 -14.53
CA GLN A 432 7.50 -2.97 -13.58
C GLN A 432 7.00 -3.19 -12.14
N MET A 433 7.80 -3.86 -11.30
CA MET A 433 7.55 -3.98 -9.86
C MET A 433 8.50 -3.09 -9.06
N GLY A 434 7.99 -2.41 -8.03
CA GLY A 434 8.79 -1.53 -7.18
C GLY A 434 9.32 -0.33 -7.97
N SER A 435 10.63 -0.24 -8.15
CA SER A 435 11.29 0.78 -8.98
C SER A 435 11.41 0.39 -10.46
N GLY A 436 11.11 -0.86 -10.80
CA GLY A 436 11.41 -1.45 -12.11
C GLY A 436 12.84 -2.00 -12.26
N HIS A 437 13.65 -1.94 -11.19
CA HIS A 437 15.01 -2.47 -11.13
C HIS A 437 15.10 -3.68 -10.19
N PHE A 438 16.08 -4.56 -10.44
CA PHE A 438 16.33 -5.74 -9.62
C PHE A 438 16.95 -5.37 -8.26
N ALA A 439 16.65 -6.15 -7.23
CA ALA A 439 17.06 -5.99 -5.84
C ALA A 439 18.59 -5.80 -5.68
N GLY A 440 19.38 -6.52 -6.48
CA GLY A 440 20.84 -6.44 -6.49
C GLY A 440 21.43 -5.07 -6.87
N GLU A 441 20.63 -4.13 -7.37
CA GLU A 441 21.08 -2.75 -7.58
C GLU A 441 21.09 -1.89 -6.30
N GLY A 442 20.40 -2.32 -5.23
CA GLY A 442 20.48 -1.70 -3.90
C GLY A 442 19.87 -0.29 -3.76
N PHE A 443 20.27 0.42 -2.70
CA PHE A 443 19.73 1.74 -2.36
C PHE A 443 19.96 2.78 -3.45
N GLY A 444 18.99 3.69 -3.65
CA GLY A 444 19.01 4.65 -4.74
C GLY A 444 18.46 4.11 -6.07
N LYS A 445 18.20 2.80 -6.18
CA LYS A 445 17.94 2.12 -7.46
C LYS A 445 16.82 1.08 -7.39
N ALA A 446 16.96 0.11 -6.50
CA ALA A 446 15.94 -0.89 -6.20
C ALA A 446 14.90 -0.31 -5.24
N SER A 447 13.66 -0.84 -5.28
CA SER A 447 12.68 -0.56 -4.24
C SER A 447 13.05 -1.31 -2.97
N TYR A 448 12.68 -0.79 -1.81
CA TYR A 448 13.00 -1.38 -0.52
C TYR A 448 11.85 -1.35 0.48
N PHE A 449 11.89 -2.31 1.40
CA PHE A 449 11.27 -2.23 2.71
C PHE A 449 12.38 -2.21 3.76
N ARG A 450 12.26 -1.35 4.77
CA ARG A 450 13.17 -1.29 5.93
C ARG A 450 12.37 -1.15 7.22
N ASN A 451 13.06 -1.26 8.36
CA ASN A 451 12.47 -1.18 9.70
C ASN A 451 11.34 -2.20 9.90
N LEU A 452 11.53 -3.42 9.38
CA LEU A 452 10.54 -4.49 9.45
C LEU A 452 10.40 -5.00 10.89
N GLN A 453 9.20 -4.84 11.45
CA GLN A 453 8.84 -5.22 12.82
C GLN A 453 7.44 -5.85 12.87
N VAL A 454 7.16 -6.62 13.92
CA VAL A 454 5.82 -7.12 14.27
C VAL A 454 5.44 -6.69 15.69
N VAL A 455 4.15 -6.76 16.02
CA VAL A 455 3.66 -6.58 17.40
C VAL A 455 3.36 -7.94 17.99
N ASP A 456 3.85 -8.19 19.21
CA ASP A 456 3.61 -9.42 19.97
C ASP A 456 2.32 -9.36 20.83
N TRP A 457 2.06 -10.44 21.56
CA TRP A 457 0.85 -10.59 22.40
C TRP A 457 0.83 -9.65 23.63
N ASP A 458 2.00 -9.19 24.09
CA ASP A 458 2.20 -8.21 25.17
C ASP A 458 2.15 -6.76 24.62
N ASN A 459 1.76 -6.57 23.35
CA ASN A 459 1.72 -5.28 22.66
C ASN A 459 3.11 -4.60 22.57
N ASN A 460 4.21 -5.36 22.41
CA ASN A 460 5.54 -4.82 22.13
C ASN A 460 5.88 -4.84 20.64
N LEU A 461 6.52 -3.79 20.14
CA LEU A 461 6.97 -3.67 18.75
C LEU A 461 8.37 -4.26 18.57
N ILE A 462 8.45 -5.52 18.17
CA ILE A 462 9.70 -6.30 18.11
C ILE A 462 10.24 -6.47 16.68
N PRO A 463 11.57 -6.57 16.47
CA PRO A 463 12.14 -6.92 15.16
C PRO A 463 11.73 -8.32 14.70
N LEU A 464 11.63 -8.53 13.38
CA LEU A 464 11.49 -9.89 12.82
C LEU A 464 12.67 -10.78 13.23
N GLN A 465 12.41 -12.00 13.71
CA GLN A 465 13.46 -12.98 14.02
C GLN A 465 13.80 -13.88 12.82
N ASN A 466 12.79 -14.25 12.01
CA ASN A 466 12.90 -15.29 10.98
C ASN A 466 12.35 -14.80 9.62
N LEU A 467 12.79 -13.63 9.15
CA LEU A 467 12.39 -13.08 7.85
C LEU A 467 12.81 -14.03 6.71
N ARG A 468 11.83 -14.59 6.00
CA ARG A 468 12.01 -15.37 4.78
C ARG A 468 11.69 -14.50 3.57
N VAL A 469 12.34 -14.74 2.44
CA VAL A 469 12.06 -14.04 1.17
C VAL A 469 11.69 -15.02 0.06
N LEU A 470 10.78 -14.61 -0.83
CA LEU A 470 10.29 -15.39 -1.96
C LEU A 470 9.98 -14.47 -3.14
N ALA A 471 10.33 -14.88 -4.36
CA ALA A 471 9.79 -14.31 -5.58
C ALA A 471 9.33 -15.45 -6.51
N ASP A 472 8.16 -15.31 -7.14
CA ASP A 472 7.60 -16.39 -7.98
C ASP A 472 8.45 -16.64 -9.24
N HIS A 473 8.96 -15.57 -9.85
CA HIS A 473 9.81 -15.62 -11.04
C HIS A 473 11.04 -14.67 -10.90
N PRO A 474 12.13 -15.12 -10.23
CA PRO A 474 13.32 -14.31 -9.98
C PRO A 474 13.99 -13.65 -11.21
N ASN A 475 13.77 -14.19 -12.41
CA ASN A 475 14.27 -13.59 -13.66
C ASN A 475 13.46 -12.38 -14.14
N CYS A 476 12.24 -12.20 -13.63
CA CYS A 476 11.30 -11.12 -13.97
C CYS A 476 11.29 -10.05 -12.88
N TYR A 477 11.23 -10.50 -11.61
CA TYR A 477 11.28 -9.70 -10.39
C TYR A 477 12.01 -10.51 -9.30
N ASP A 478 13.00 -9.92 -8.61
CA ASP A 478 13.73 -10.59 -7.52
C ASP A 478 13.58 -9.86 -6.18
N ILE A 479 14.13 -10.48 -5.12
CA ILE A 479 14.13 -9.97 -3.75
C ILE A 479 15.41 -10.43 -3.04
N GLN A 480 16.04 -9.53 -2.28
CA GLN A 480 17.26 -9.80 -1.53
C GLN A 480 17.15 -9.18 -0.13
N GLY A 481 17.06 -10.03 0.89
CA GLY A 481 16.93 -9.63 2.30
C GLY A 481 18.26 -9.38 3.00
N GLY A 482 18.22 -8.61 4.09
CA GLY A 482 19.36 -8.34 4.95
C GLY A 482 18.97 -7.79 6.31
N ILE A 483 19.96 -7.67 7.19
CA ILE A 483 19.81 -7.08 8.52
C ILE A 483 21.02 -6.17 8.84
N ASN A 484 20.76 -4.95 9.30
CA ASN A 484 21.81 -4.04 9.78
C ASN A 484 21.28 -3.07 10.86
N ARG A 485 22.18 -2.36 11.56
CA ARG A 485 21.82 -1.49 12.70
C ARG A 485 21.03 -0.22 12.33
N VAL A 486 21.00 0.17 11.06
CA VAL A 486 20.39 1.44 10.59
C VAL A 486 19.02 1.21 9.94
N TRP A 487 18.83 0.04 9.32
CA TRP A 487 17.60 -0.34 8.61
C TRP A 487 16.82 -1.47 9.31
N GLY A 488 17.33 -1.99 10.43
CA GLY A 488 16.78 -3.18 11.08
C GLY A 488 16.81 -4.40 10.14
N ASN A 489 15.73 -5.18 10.15
CA ASN A 489 15.43 -6.11 9.06
C ASN A 489 14.93 -5.35 7.84
N TYR A 490 15.45 -5.69 6.66
CA TYR A 490 15.10 -5.04 5.40
C TYR A 490 15.19 -5.99 4.21
N PHE A 491 14.68 -5.56 3.06
CA PHE A 491 15.00 -6.17 1.77
C PHE A 491 14.92 -5.16 0.63
N TYR A 492 15.71 -5.40 -0.43
CA TYR A 492 15.47 -4.81 -1.74
C TYR A 492 14.61 -5.76 -2.57
N TYR A 493 13.75 -5.23 -3.43
CA TYR A 493 12.90 -6.00 -4.33
C TYR A 493 12.54 -5.20 -5.59
N GLY A 494 12.15 -5.91 -6.64
CA GLY A 494 11.58 -5.32 -7.85
C GLY A 494 12.06 -5.99 -9.13
N GLY A 495 11.73 -5.38 -10.26
CA GLY A 495 12.24 -5.79 -11.56
C GLY A 495 11.45 -5.20 -12.73
N PRO A 496 12.00 -5.30 -13.96
CA PRO A 496 11.38 -4.73 -15.15
C PRO A 496 10.21 -5.54 -15.69
N GLY A 497 9.94 -6.73 -15.14
CA GLY A 497 9.10 -7.72 -15.77
C GLY A 497 9.79 -8.27 -17.02
N ARG A 498 9.14 -8.12 -18.19
CA ARG A 498 9.63 -8.65 -19.47
C ARG A 498 11.06 -8.17 -19.79
N ASN A 499 11.98 -9.12 -19.93
CA ASN A 499 13.39 -8.88 -20.28
C ASN A 499 14.03 -10.11 -20.93
N VAL A 500 15.31 -10.07 -21.30
CA VAL A 500 15.98 -11.20 -21.99
C VAL A 500 16.04 -12.51 -21.19
N ARG A 501 15.84 -12.49 -19.86
CA ARG A 501 15.70 -13.68 -19.00
C ARG A 501 14.24 -14.03 -18.67
N CYS A 502 13.29 -13.22 -19.13
CA CYS A 502 11.85 -13.30 -18.86
C CYS A 502 11.04 -12.83 -20.10
N PRO A 503 10.87 -13.68 -21.13
CA PRO A 503 10.56 -13.26 -22.49
C PRO A 503 9.08 -12.95 -22.83
#